data_AF-A0A7S1W197-F1
#
_entry.id   AF-A0A7S1W197-F1
#
_cell.length_a   1.000
_cell.length_b   1.000
_cell.length_c   1.000
_cell.angle_alpha   90.00
_cell.angle_beta   90.00
_cell.angle_gamma   90.00
#
_symmetry.space_group_name_H-M   'P 1'
#
loop_
_entity.id
_entity.type
_entity.pdbx_description
1 polymer ?
#
loop_
_entity_poly.entity_id
_entity_poly.type
_entity_poly.pdbx_seq_one_letter_code
_entity_poly.pdbx_strand_id
1 'polypeptide(L)'
;LALPGPGGEGSSSSAPPSVAEAQAPAKRKSRFDQAKAYQIELPADASMKRLIDRTADFVAFEGWDFEKLLLEREQDNPRFSFMKPEESNPEHPLHLYYRWRAFAFSQGDSYDTWRTEPFQIYENGPVWQPPTCARKEWAAAEKKAPKEAALQRIDLFKPKSSGAAGGADLSAEDATTLDRLIADSLTFSRASVLEATVFCLDNAAASQAVAQRICNAITESGPGLTAAQASARLYLLSDVLFNAHCTKPGASVYRRQFQEHLPDVFERLRELCEGLPIIAASAFQERLKHLLRIWTEWSSFPPQFTRGLEAALRRPAVVAAPPSGRWEDWEEAL
;
A
#
# COMPACT_ATOMS: atom_id res chain seq x y z
N LEU A 1 10.25 61.71 -73.83
CA LEU A 1 10.22 63.19 -73.83
C LEU A 1 8.79 63.60 -73.48
N ALA A 2 8.42 64.22 -72.36
CA ALA A 2 9.16 64.86 -71.29
C ALA A 2 8.26 64.94 -70.03
N LEU A 3 8.90 64.87 -68.85
CA LEU A 3 8.43 65.43 -67.56
C LEU A 3 8.51 66.97 -67.64
N PRO A 4 7.79 67.78 -66.80
CA PRO A 4 8.05 67.87 -65.35
C PRO A 4 6.85 68.19 -64.43
N GLY A 5 7.03 67.93 -63.12
CA GLY A 5 6.27 68.56 -62.00
C GLY A 5 6.74 70.01 -61.74
N PRO A 6 6.62 70.60 -60.53
CA PRO A 6 6.23 70.04 -59.22
C PRO A 6 5.23 70.92 -58.41
N GLY A 7 4.82 70.44 -57.25
CA GLY A 7 4.12 71.22 -56.23
C GLY A 7 4.03 70.43 -54.93
N GLY A 8 5.09 70.48 -54.13
CA GLY A 8 5.15 69.90 -52.79
C GLY A 8 4.57 70.85 -51.73
N GLU A 9 4.14 70.28 -50.61
CA GLU A 9 4.65 70.56 -49.27
C GLU A 9 3.77 69.86 -48.22
N GLY A 10 4.41 69.26 -47.21
CA GLY A 10 3.72 68.66 -46.06
C GLY A 10 4.40 67.41 -45.49
N SER A 11 5.62 67.57 -44.99
CA SER A 11 6.36 66.54 -44.24
C SER A 11 6.39 66.89 -42.75
N SER A 12 5.92 65.98 -41.89
CA SER A 12 6.50 65.66 -40.56
C SER A 12 5.78 64.43 -39.98
N SER A 13 6.44 63.26 -39.87
CA SER A 13 7.07 62.71 -38.63
C SER A 13 6.03 62.14 -37.64
N SER A 14 6.04 60.89 -37.12
CA SER A 14 7.13 59.99 -36.70
C SER A 14 6.64 58.57 -36.29
N ALA A 15 7.50 57.55 -36.50
CA ALA A 15 7.70 56.30 -35.70
C ALA A 15 6.79 55.04 -35.94
N PRO A 16 7.26 53.80 -35.65
CA PRO A 16 7.65 52.77 -36.63
C PRO A 16 6.68 51.58 -36.74
N PRO A 17 6.68 50.78 -37.83
CA PRO A 17 6.03 49.48 -37.82
C PRO A 17 6.87 48.46 -37.04
N SER A 18 6.16 47.81 -36.13
CA SER A 18 6.57 46.74 -35.23
C SER A 18 7.36 45.63 -35.91
N VAL A 19 8.40 45.18 -35.21
CA VAL A 19 9.19 43.99 -35.51
C VAL A 19 8.24 42.81 -35.72
N ALA A 20 8.27 42.20 -36.90
CA ALA A 20 7.54 40.98 -37.17
C ALA A 20 8.12 39.87 -36.30
N GLU A 21 7.39 39.52 -35.23
CA GLU A 21 7.66 38.34 -34.41
C GLU A 21 7.64 37.09 -35.30
N ALA A 22 8.78 36.41 -35.32
CA ALA A 22 8.92 35.07 -35.85
C ALA A 22 7.86 34.17 -35.20
N GLN A 23 6.90 33.70 -36.00
CA GLN A 23 5.91 32.74 -35.55
C GLN A 23 6.62 31.48 -35.02
N ALA A 24 6.51 31.27 -33.71
CA ALA A 24 6.97 30.06 -33.05
C ALA A 24 6.31 28.83 -33.70
N PRO A 25 7.03 27.70 -33.84
CA PRO A 25 6.48 26.52 -34.47
C PRO A 25 5.25 26.04 -33.69
N ALA A 26 4.13 25.86 -34.41
CA ALA A 26 2.89 25.37 -33.84
C ALA A 26 3.16 24.05 -33.11
N LYS A 27 3.06 24.06 -31.78
CA LYS A 27 3.14 22.86 -30.95
C LYS A 27 2.14 21.86 -31.48
N ARG A 28 2.58 20.66 -31.86
CA ARG A 28 1.70 19.53 -32.14
C ARG A 28 0.80 19.35 -30.92
N LYS A 29 -0.48 19.72 -31.04
CA LYS A 29 -1.48 19.48 -30.00
C LYS A 29 -1.52 17.97 -29.77
N SER A 30 -1.15 17.53 -28.57
CA SER A 30 -1.19 16.13 -28.21
C SER A 30 -2.66 15.70 -28.25
N ARG A 31 -2.95 14.44 -28.62
CA ARG A 31 -4.33 13.91 -28.54
C ARG A 31 -4.92 13.99 -27.13
N PHE A 32 -4.06 14.11 -26.11
CA PHE A 32 -4.40 14.43 -24.73
C PHE A 32 -5.15 15.77 -24.58
N ASP A 33 -4.84 16.76 -25.43
CA ASP A 33 -5.45 18.11 -25.41
C ASP A 33 -6.86 18.15 -26.02
N GLN A 34 -7.29 17.08 -26.72
CA GLN A 34 -8.59 16.98 -27.37
C GLN A 34 -9.63 16.18 -26.56
N ALA A 35 -9.20 15.50 -25.49
CA ALA A 35 -10.07 14.65 -24.68
C ALA A 35 -10.96 15.48 -23.73
N LYS A 36 -12.23 15.07 -23.58
CA LYS A 36 -13.19 15.69 -22.64
C LYS A 36 -12.65 15.59 -21.21
N ALA A 37 -12.60 16.71 -20.48
CA ALA A 37 -12.08 16.76 -19.12
C ALA A 37 -13.22 16.67 -18.08
N TYR A 38 -13.17 15.69 -17.17
CA TYR A 38 -14.05 15.63 -16.02
C TYR A 38 -13.39 16.29 -14.82
N GLN A 39 -13.99 17.38 -14.35
CA GLN A 39 -13.59 18.05 -13.11
C GLN A 39 -14.31 17.36 -11.95
N ILE A 40 -13.55 16.71 -11.06
CA ILE A 40 -14.12 15.96 -9.95
C ILE A 40 -14.35 16.91 -8.78
N GLU A 41 -15.61 17.05 -8.38
CA GLU A 41 -16.01 17.88 -7.23
C GLU A 41 -16.12 17.04 -5.95
N LEU A 42 -15.66 17.60 -4.83
CA LEU A 42 -15.82 16.98 -3.52
C LEU A 42 -17.30 17.04 -3.10
N PRO A 43 -17.91 15.93 -2.65
CA PRO A 43 -19.28 15.95 -2.15
C PRO A 43 -19.44 16.96 -1.00
N ALA A 44 -20.46 17.84 -1.09
CA ALA A 44 -20.72 18.86 -0.08
C ALA A 44 -21.12 18.26 1.29
N ASP A 45 -21.74 17.09 1.29
CA ASP A 45 -22.07 16.36 2.52
C ASP A 45 -20.92 15.43 2.93
N ALA A 46 -20.37 15.68 4.13
CA ALA A 46 -19.31 14.87 4.72
C ALA A 46 -19.74 13.41 4.97
N SER A 47 -21.02 13.16 5.23
CA SER A 47 -21.56 11.80 5.42
C SER A 47 -21.55 11.04 4.10
N MET A 48 -21.97 11.70 3.03
CA MET A 48 -21.93 11.15 1.67
C MET A 48 -20.49 10.91 1.19
N LYS A 49 -19.59 11.87 1.41
CA LYS A 49 -18.16 11.69 1.10
C LYS A 49 -17.59 10.44 1.77
N ARG A 50 -17.83 10.24 3.07
CA ARG A 50 -17.35 9.07 3.82
C ARG A 50 -17.93 7.76 3.29
N LEU A 51 -19.21 7.77 2.93
CA LEU A 51 -19.86 6.58 2.35
C LEU A 51 -19.22 6.22 1.01
N ILE A 52 -19.03 7.21 0.13
CA ILE A 52 -18.42 6.99 -1.18
C ILE A 52 -16.97 6.54 -1.03
N ASP A 53 -16.18 7.21 -0.18
CA ASP A 53 -14.78 6.84 0.05
C ASP A 53 -14.64 5.41 0.57
N ARG A 54 -15.46 5.02 1.55
CA ARG A 54 -15.43 3.65 2.09
C ARG A 54 -15.87 2.62 1.05
N THR A 55 -16.91 2.93 0.28
CA THR A 55 -17.39 2.03 -0.79
C THR A 55 -16.34 1.86 -1.87
N ALA A 56 -15.70 2.94 -2.30
CA ALA A 56 -14.64 2.95 -3.29
C ALA A 56 -13.38 2.19 -2.82
N ASP A 57 -13.03 2.27 -1.54
CA ASP A 57 -11.92 1.52 -0.95
C ASP A 57 -12.18 0.00 -1.00
N PHE A 58 -13.38 -0.43 -0.58
CA PHE A 58 -13.78 -1.84 -0.66
C PHE A 58 -13.85 -2.35 -2.11
N VAL A 59 -14.39 -1.56 -3.03
CA VAL A 59 -14.46 -1.93 -4.45
C VAL A 59 -13.07 -2.00 -5.09
N ALA A 60 -12.16 -1.09 -4.73
CA ALA A 60 -10.78 -1.14 -5.20
C ALA A 60 -10.01 -2.37 -4.67
N PHE A 61 -10.35 -2.83 -3.46
CA PHE A 61 -9.72 -3.99 -2.83
C PHE A 61 -10.29 -5.34 -3.31
N GLU A 62 -11.61 -5.49 -3.35
CA GLU A 62 -12.30 -6.75 -3.69
C GLU A 62 -12.57 -6.91 -5.20
N GLY A 63 -12.59 -5.81 -5.95
CA GLY A 63 -12.78 -5.81 -7.40
C GLY A 63 -14.23 -5.81 -7.87
N TRP A 64 -14.41 -6.10 -9.18
CA TRP A 64 -15.69 -5.97 -9.89
C TRP A 64 -16.82 -6.85 -9.35
N ASP A 65 -16.51 -8.07 -8.87
CA ASP A 65 -17.52 -8.99 -8.35
C ASP A 65 -18.20 -8.44 -7.10
N PHE A 66 -17.44 -7.74 -6.25
CA PHE A 66 -17.97 -7.05 -5.08
C PHE A 66 -18.82 -5.83 -5.46
N GLU A 67 -18.39 -5.04 -6.45
CA GLU A 67 -19.17 -3.91 -6.95
C GLU A 67 -20.54 -4.37 -7.46
N LYS A 68 -20.58 -5.46 -8.23
CA LYS A 68 -21.83 -6.03 -8.74
C LYS A 68 -22.76 -6.52 -7.62
N LEU A 69 -22.21 -7.26 -6.65
CA LEU A 69 -22.99 -7.74 -5.50
C LEU A 69 -23.55 -6.60 -4.66
N LEU A 70 -22.76 -5.55 -4.43
CA LEU A 70 -23.18 -4.37 -3.68
C LEU A 70 -24.28 -3.60 -4.43
N LEU A 71 -24.18 -3.51 -5.76
CA LEU A 71 -25.19 -2.88 -6.61
C LEU A 71 -26.54 -3.62 -6.58
N GLU A 72 -26.50 -4.96 -6.59
CA GLU A 72 -27.68 -5.82 -6.51
C GLU A 72 -28.34 -5.74 -5.11
N ARG A 73 -27.52 -5.72 -4.05
CA ARG A 73 -28.01 -5.71 -2.66
C ARG A 73 -28.58 -4.37 -2.23
N GLU A 74 -27.98 -3.26 -2.66
CA GLU A 74 -28.36 -1.90 -2.24
C GLU A 74 -29.14 -1.16 -3.36
N GLN A 75 -29.74 -1.90 -4.29
CA GLN A 75 -30.40 -1.33 -5.47
C GLN A 75 -31.54 -0.36 -5.13
N ASP A 76 -32.23 -0.57 -4.01
CA ASP A 76 -33.38 0.20 -3.54
C ASP A 76 -32.99 1.31 -2.54
N ASN A 77 -31.69 1.41 -2.19
CA ASN A 77 -31.22 2.35 -1.20
C ASN A 77 -30.81 3.68 -1.86
N PRO A 78 -31.51 4.80 -1.57
CA PRO A 78 -31.20 6.09 -2.18
C PRO A 78 -29.80 6.62 -1.83
N ARG A 79 -29.17 6.11 -0.76
CA ARG A 79 -27.80 6.47 -0.37
C ARG A 79 -26.73 5.89 -1.30
N PHE A 80 -27.02 4.83 -2.04
CA PHE A 80 -26.11 4.20 -3.02
C PHE A 80 -26.42 4.59 -4.47
N SER A 81 -27.28 5.60 -4.66
CA SER A 81 -27.60 6.17 -5.98
C SER A 81 -26.35 6.58 -6.78
N PHE A 82 -25.27 7.00 -6.11
CA PHE A 82 -24.00 7.35 -6.76
C PHE A 82 -23.30 6.19 -7.48
N MET A 83 -23.61 4.93 -7.16
CA MET A 83 -22.97 3.78 -7.81
C MET A 83 -23.57 3.49 -9.19
N LYS A 84 -24.85 3.82 -9.39
CA LYS A 84 -25.54 3.59 -10.65
C LYS A 84 -25.32 4.81 -11.57
N PRO A 85 -24.86 4.62 -12.82
CA PRO A 85 -24.98 5.68 -13.81
C PRO A 85 -26.49 5.88 -14.06
N GLU A 86 -27.03 7.01 -13.61
CA GLU A 86 -28.43 7.34 -13.87
C GLU A 86 -28.60 7.52 -15.39
N GLU A 87 -29.56 6.82 -16.01
CA GLU A 87 -29.78 6.84 -17.46
C GLU A 87 -30.01 8.26 -18.01
N SER A 88 -30.46 9.18 -17.15
CA SER A 88 -30.69 10.60 -17.43
C SER A 88 -29.45 11.48 -17.27
N ASN A 89 -28.44 11.06 -16.48
CA ASN A 89 -27.22 11.83 -16.23
C ASN A 89 -26.00 10.94 -15.90
N PRO A 90 -25.30 10.39 -16.92
CA PRO A 90 -24.11 9.58 -16.73
C PRO A 90 -22.91 10.37 -16.15
N GLU A 91 -23.01 11.70 -16.05
CA GLU A 91 -21.97 12.62 -15.57
C GLU A 91 -22.30 13.18 -14.18
N HIS A 92 -23.13 12.48 -13.41
CA HIS A 92 -23.48 12.91 -12.05
C HIS A 92 -22.21 13.09 -11.19
N PRO A 93 -22.00 14.26 -10.52
CA PRO A 93 -20.77 14.56 -9.79
C PRO A 93 -20.38 13.52 -8.75
N LEU A 94 -21.35 12.94 -8.04
CA LEU A 94 -21.09 11.87 -7.04
C LEU A 94 -20.63 10.56 -7.69
N HIS A 95 -21.13 10.22 -8.87
CA HIS A 95 -20.72 9.03 -9.61
C HIS A 95 -19.30 9.20 -10.15
N LEU A 96 -18.99 10.38 -10.71
CA LEU A 96 -17.64 10.73 -11.14
C LEU A 96 -16.66 10.71 -9.96
N TYR A 97 -17.03 11.27 -8.81
CA TYR A 97 -16.23 11.19 -7.59
C TYR A 97 -16.00 9.75 -7.14
N TYR A 98 -17.03 8.89 -7.13
CA TYR A 98 -16.90 7.47 -6.81
C TYR A 98 -15.93 6.73 -7.74
N ARG A 99 -16.10 6.85 -9.06
CA ARG A 99 -15.23 6.18 -10.05
C ARG A 99 -13.79 6.66 -9.93
N TRP A 100 -13.60 7.97 -9.74
CA TRP A 100 -12.29 8.53 -9.50
C TRP A 100 -11.66 7.99 -8.21
N ARG A 101 -12.40 7.93 -7.10
CA ARG A 101 -11.89 7.43 -5.83
C ARG A 101 -11.56 5.94 -5.90
N ALA A 102 -12.38 5.12 -6.55
CA ALA A 102 -12.09 3.71 -6.74
C ALA A 102 -10.80 3.50 -7.54
N PHE A 103 -10.57 4.33 -8.57
CA PHE A 103 -9.30 4.34 -9.28
C PHE A 103 -8.14 4.86 -8.41
N ALA A 104 -8.33 5.94 -7.66
CA ALA A 104 -7.29 6.50 -6.79
C ALA A 104 -6.83 5.46 -5.76
N PHE A 105 -7.76 4.75 -5.11
CA PHE A 105 -7.44 3.67 -4.18
C PHE A 105 -6.75 2.48 -4.86
N SER A 106 -7.16 2.11 -6.08
CA SER A 106 -6.46 1.04 -6.81
C SER A 106 -5.03 1.42 -7.22
N GLN A 107 -4.73 2.71 -7.33
CA GLN A 107 -3.37 3.23 -7.53
C GLN A 107 -2.58 3.45 -6.23
N GLY A 108 -3.18 3.17 -5.07
CA GLY A 108 -2.56 3.29 -3.75
C GLY A 108 -2.63 4.68 -3.11
N ASP A 109 -3.51 5.57 -3.59
CA ASP A 109 -3.77 6.85 -2.94
C ASP A 109 -4.57 6.66 -1.64
N SER A 110 -4.45 7.60 -0.69
CA SER A 110 -5.09 7.51 0.63
C SER A 110 -6.38 8.35 0.73
N TYR A 111 -6.96 8.40 1.93
CA TYR A 111 -8.18 9.15 2.22
C TYR A 111 -8.02 10.68 2.13
N ASP A 112 -6.82 11.18 2.47
CA ASP A 112 -6.53 12.62 2.57
C ASP A 112 -5.39 13.07 1.64
N THR A 113 -4.72 12.12 0.98
CA THR A 113 -3.65 12.40 0.00
C THR A 113 -3.83 11.58 -1.27
N TRP A 114 -3.96 12.28 -2.40
CA TRP A 114 -4.12 11.71 -3.73
C TRP A 114 -3.38 12.51 -4.79
N ARG A 115 -3.15 11.90 -5.95
CA ARG A 115 -2.52 12.56 -7.11
C ARG A 115 -3.44 13.65 -7.66
N THR A 116 -2.86 14.83 -7.95
CA THR A 116 -3.60 15.99 -8.49
C THR A 116 -3.31 16.27 -9.96
N GLU A 117 -2.49 15.42 -10.59
CA GLU A 117 -2.18 15.53 -12.02
C GLU A 117 -3.33 14.93 -12.86
N PRO A 118 -3.72 15.56 -13.97
CA PRO A 118 -4.75 15.00 -14.85
C PRO A 118 -4.33 13.66 -15.46
N PHE A 119 -5.21 12.67 -15.47
CA PHE A 119 -4.91 11.34 -16.01
C PHE A 119 -6.07 10.71 -16.78
N GLN A 120 -5.79 9.69 -17.59
CA GLN A 120 -6.80 8.90 -18.31
C GLN A 120 -6.85 7.49 -17.72
N ILE A 121 -8.06 7.00 -17.40
CA ILE A 121 -8.26 5.66 -16.82
C ILE A 121 -8.13 4.56 -17.89
N TYR A 122 -8.50 4.85 -19.13
CA TYR A 122 -8.42 3.92 -20.26
C TYR A 122 -7.96 4.66 -21.53
N GLU A 123 -7.36 3.92 -22.47
CA GLU A 123 -6.81 4.48 -23.71
C GLU A 123 -7.89 5.21 -24.53
N ASN A 124 -7.65 6.47 -24.87
CA ASN A 124 -8.59 7.38 -25.54
C ASN A 124 -9.82 7.77 -24.69
N GLY A 125 -9.75 7.58 -23.37
CA GLY A 125 -10.78 7.99 -22.43
C GLY A 125 -10.74 9.48 -22.06
N PRO A 126 -11.76 9.94 -21.32
CA PRO A 126 -11.82 11.30 -20.79
C PRO A 126 -10.67 11.53 -19.79
N VAL A 127 -10.20 12.78 -19.72
CA VAL A 127 -9.16 13.21 -18.79
C VAL A 127 -9.81 13.55 -17.45
N TRP A 128 -9.43 12.84 -16.41
CA TRP A 128 -9.91 13.06 -15.05
C TRP A 128 -9.02 14.09 -14.38
N GLN A 129 -9.62 15.17 -13.85
CA GLN A 129 -8.94 16.21 -13.09
C GLN A 129 -9.32 16.10 -11.61
N PRO A 130 -8.44 15.53 -10.77
CA PRO A 130 -8.69 15.35 -9.34
C PRO A 130 -8.82 16.69 -8.60
N PRO A 131 -9.64 16.78 -7.53
CA PRO A 131 -9.72 17.96 -6.68
C PRO A 131 -8.39 18.21 -5.97
N THR A 132 -8.14 19.44 -5.53
CA THR A 132 -6.91 19.78 -4.79
C THR A 132 -6.90 19.08 -3.42
N CYS A 133 -5.85 18.30 -3.11
CA CYS A 133 -5.66 17.73 -1.78
C CYS A 133 -5.09 18.78 -0.81
N ALA A 134 -5.39 18.65 0.50
CA ALA A 134 -5.09 19.60 1.57
C ALA A 134 -3.60 20.03 1.68
N ARG A 135 -2.67 19.31 1.01
CA ARG A 135 -1.26 19.68 0.91
C ARG A 135 -1.02 21.07 0.30
N LYS A 136 -1.92 21.59 -0.55
CA LYS A 136 -1.75 22.93 -1.17
C LYS A 136 -2.35 24.08 -0.35
N GLU A 137 -3.36 23.84 0.48
CA GLU A 137 -4.00 24.90 1.27
C GLU A 137 -3.11 25.34 2.45
N TRP A 138 -2.45 24.39 3.12
CA TRP A 138 -1.46 24.68 4.17
C TRP A 138 -0.27 25.49 3.63
N ALA A 139 0.30 25.09 2.49
CA ALA A 139 1.50 25.71 1.94
C ALA A 139 1.28 27.14 1.38
N ALA A 140 0.04 27.50 1.05
CA ALA A 140 -0.33 28.83 0.55
C ALA A 140 -0.65 29.82 1.69
N ALA A 141 -1.21 29.34 2.81
CA ALA A 141 -1.56 30.16 3.96
C ALA A 141 -0.32 30.60 4.77
N GLU A 142 0.71 29.75 4.83
CA GLU A 142 1.93 29.97 5.63
C GLU A 142 2.83 31.09 5.07
N LYS A 143 2.63 31.51 3.81
CA LYS A 143 3.39 32.59 3.16
C LYS A 143 2.86 34.02 3.41
N LYS A 144 1.76 34.19 4.15
CA LYS A 144 1.10 35.50 4.32
C LYS A 144 0.99 36.05 5.75
N ALA A 145 1.57 35.41 6.77
CA ALA A 145 1.49 35.91 8.15
C ALA A 145 2.75 36.70 8.57
N PRO A 146 2.63 37.92 9.14
CA PRO A 146 3.77 38.65 9.70
C PRO A 146 4.25 37.96 10.99
N LYS A 147 5.57 37.80 11.11
CA LYS A 147 6.23 37.27 12.31
C LYS A 147 6.32 38.35 13.39
N GLU A 148 5.44 38.33 14.38
CA GLU A 148 5.72 38.98 15.66
C GLU A 148 4.92 38.38 16.83
N ALA A 149 5.56 38.39 18.00
CA ALA A 149 5.16 37.84 19.30
C ALA A 149 5.19 36.30 19.44
N ALA A 150 6.41 35.78 19.64
CA ALA A 150 6.65 34.48 20.23
C ALA A 150 6.14 34.44 21.69
N LEU A 151 5.03 33.73 21.91
CA LEU A 151 4.69 33.15 23.22
C LEU A 151 5.02 31.66 23.13
N GLN A 152 5.89 31.18 24.03
CA GLN A 152 6.32 29.78 24.11
C GLN A 152 5.09 28.88 24.33
N ARG A 153 4.59 28.27 23.25
CA ARG A 153 3.69 27.12 23.34
C ARG A 153 4.54 25.90 23.65
N ILE A 154 4.23 25.26 24.76
CA ILE A 154 4.77 23.95 25.12
C ILE A 154 4.21 22.96 24.09
N ASP A 155 5.07 22.48 23.18
CA ASP A 155 4.72 21.54 22.12
C ASP A 155 4.50 20.13 22.71
N LEU A 156 3.25 19.81 23.08
CA LEU A 156 2.88 18.48 23.56
C LEU A 156 2.43 17.51 22.44
N PHE A 157 2.34 17.97 21.20
CA PHE A 157 1.99 17.13 20.05
C PHE A 157 2.77 17.59 18.81
N LYS A 158 4.00 17.08 18.70
CA LYS A 158 4.74 17.06 17.44
C LYS A 158 4.34 15.74 16.74
N PRO A 159 3.58 15.75 15.63
CA PRO A 159 3.39 14.53 14.86
C PRO A 159 4.76 14.19 14.25
N LYS A 160 5.44 13.21 14.84
CA LYS A 160 6.65 12.64 14.24
C LYS A 160 6.21 11.86 12.98
N SER A 161 6.87 12.21 11.89
CA SER A 161 6.96 11.50 10.61
C SER A 161 5.69 11.28 9.81
N SER A 162 5.65 11.95 8.67
CA SER A 162 4.98 11.53 7.44
C SER A 162 5.61 10.24 6.87
N GLY A 163 5.53 9.13 7.60
CA GLY A 163 5.86 7.81 7.07
C GLY A 163 4.66 7.25 6.29
N ALA A 164 4.92 6.43 5.28
CA ALA A 164 3.88 5.54 4.74
C ALA A 164 3.22 4.77 5.90
N ALA A 165 1.95 4.35 5.75
CA ALA A 165 1.29 3.54 6.78
C ALA A 165 2.22 2.40 7.24
N GLY A 166 2.41 2.25 8.55
CA GLY A 166 3.30 1.22 9.11
C GLY A 166 4.80 1.54 9.13
N GLY A 167 5.21 2.71 8.63
CA GLY A 167 6.62 3.14 8.54
C GLY A 167 7.05 4.16 9.59
N ALA A 168 6.32 4.32 10.70
CA ALA A 168 6.80 5.13 11.81
C ALA A 168 8.00 4.45 12.50
N ASP A 169 8.88 5.26 13.08
CA ASP A 169 9.97 4.75 13.90
C ASP A 169 9.43 4.23 15.24
N LEU A 170 9.79 3.00 15.61
CA LEU A 170 9.56 2.48 16.95
C LEU A 170 10.54 3.16 17.93
N SER A 171 10.05 3.70 19.03
CA SER A 171 10.90 4.30 20.06
C SER A 171 11.95 3.29 20.57
N ALA A 172 13.13 3.76 20.97
CA ALA A 172 14.16 2.89 21.54
C ALA A 172 13.66 2.15 22.81
N GLU A 173 12.81 2.81 23.60
CA GLU A 173 12.19 2.23 24.79
C GLU A 173 11.18 1.13 24.42
N ASP A 174 10.32 1.40 23.44
CA ASP A 174 9.33 0.44 22.94
C ASP A 174 10.00 -0.75 22.24
N ALA A 175 11.05 -0.51 21.47
CA ALA A 175 11.89 -1.52 20.87
C ALA A 175 12.49 -2.45 21.94
N THR A 176 13.09 -1.89 22.98
CA THR A 176 13.66 -2.68 24.08
C THR A 176 12.58 -3.44 24.84
N THR A 177 11.39 -2.84 25.00
CA THR A 177 10.25 -3.48 25.65
C THR A 177 9.76 -4.68 24.84
N LEU A 178 9.62 -4.53 23.52
CA LEU A 178 9.26 -5.62 22.61
C LEU A 178 10.28 -6.76 22.65
N ASP A 179 11.57 -6.42 22.59
CA ASP A 179 12.64 -7.42 22.64
C ASP A 179 12.58 -8.23 23.94
N ARG A 180 12.38 -7.58 25.09
CA ARG A 180 12.18 -8.26 26.39
C ARG A 180 10.91 -9.10 26.43
N LEU A 181 9.80 -8.59 25.89
CA LEU A 181 8.55 -9.35 25.82
C LEU A 181 8.76 -10.65 25.02
N ILE A 182 9.47 -10.57 23.90
CA ILE A 182 9.72 -11.73 23.02
C ILE A 182 10.78 -12.70 23.60
N ALA A 183 11.81 -12.18 24.26
CA ALA A 183 12.92 -12.98 24.77
C ALA A 183 12.60 -13.64 26.12
N ASP A 184 12.02 -12.88 27.05
CA ASP A 184 11.96 -13.25 28.48
C ASP A 184 10.57 -13.70 28.91
N SER A 185 9.51 -13.04 28.44
CA SER A 185 8.14 -13.27 28.93
C SER A 185 7.26 -14.11 27.99
N LEU A 186 7.65 -14.31 26.74
CA LEU A 186 6.82 -15.01 25.75
C LEU A 186 6.80 -16.52 26.01
N THR A 187 5.61 -17.04 26.29
CA THR A 187 5.35 -18.45 26.59
C THR A 187 4.21 -19.00 25.73
N PHE A 188 3.94 -20.30 25.85
CA PHE A 188 2.76 -20.93 25.22
C PHE A 188 1.42 -20.53 25.82
N SER A 189 1.40 -19.71 26.88
CA SER A 189 0.16 -19.30 27.50
C SER A 189 -0.54 -18.23 26.65
N ARG A 190 -1.86 -18.37 26.51
CA ARG A 190 -2.69 -17.39 25.80
C ARG A 190 -2.54 -15.98 26.37
N ALA A 191 -2.36 -15.85 27.69
CA ALA A 191 -2.19 -14.56 28.36
C ALA A 191 -0.91 -13.85 27.91
N SER A 192 0.22 -14.59 27.86
CA SER A 192 1.52 -14.07 27.43
C SER A 192 1.51 -13.65 25.95
N VAL A 193 0.93 -14.48 25.08
CA VAL A 193 0.82 -14.14 23.65
C VAL A 193 -0.11 -12.94 23.43
N LEU A 194 -1.21 -12.85 24.19
CA LEU A 194 -2.15 -11.73 24.12
C LEU A 194 -1.47 -10.42 24.53
N GLU A 195 -0.72 -10.41 25.63
CA GLU A 195 0.01 -9.23 26.11
C GLU A 195 0.95 -8.69 25.02
N ALA A 196 1.75 -9.56 24.42
CA ALA A 196 2.65 -9.18 23.33
C ALA A 196 1.89 -8.74 22.06
N THR A 197 0.77 -9.40 21.73
CA THR A 197 -0.07 -9.01 20.58
C THR A 197 -0.67 -7.61 20.77
N VAL A 198 -1.18 -7.30 21.96
CA VAL A 198 -1.73 -5.97 22.29
C VAL A 198 -0.66 -4.91 22.09
N PHE A 199 0.55 -5.14 22.62
CA PHE A 199 1.68 -4.22 22.42
C PHE A 199 1.97 -3.99 20.93
N CYS A 200 2.01 -5.06 20.12
CA CYS A 200 2.26 -4.95 18.68
C CYS A 200 1.17 -4.13 17.97
N LEU A 201 -0.09 -4.33 18.33
CA LEU A 201 -1.20 -3.60 17.73
C LEU A 201 -1.23 -2.13 18.19
N ASP A 202 -0.94 -1.83 19.45
CA ASP A 202 -0.80 -0.44 19.95
C ASP A 202 0.29 0.33 19.20
N ASN A 203 1.36 -0.36 18.79
CA ASN A 203 2.46 0.19 18.02
C ASN A 203 2.34 -0.05 16.50
N ALA A 204 1.13 -0.31 15.98
CA ALA A 204 0.91 -0.65 14.58
C ALA A 204 1.37 0.45 13.59
N ALA A 205 1.48 1.70 14.02
CA ALA A 205 2.05 2.78 13.19
C ALA A 205 3.50 2.48 12.78
N ALA A 206 4.23 1.72 13.60
CA ALA A 206 5.59 1.23 13.36
C ALA A 206 5.60 -0.26 12.97
N SER A 207 4.55 -0.76 12.32
CA SER A 207 4.39 -2.19 11.99
C SER A 207 5.58 -2.80 11.26
N GLN A 208 6.29 -2.04 10.42
CA GLN A 208 7.50 -2.52 9.74
C GLN A 208 8.59 -2.89 10.77
N ALA A 209 8.91 -1.98 11.69
CA ALA A 209 9.91 -2.22 12.72
C ALA A 209 9.48 -3.34 13.69
N VAL A 210 8.19 -3.38 14.06
CA VAL A 210 7.64 -4.42 14.94
C VAL A 210 7.72 -5.80 14.27
N ALA A 211 7.26 -5.92 13.01
CA ALA A 211 7.27 -7.17 12.27
C ALA A 211 8.71 -7.70 12.08
N GLN A 212 9.63 -6.82 11.71
CA GLN A 212 11.04 -7.18 11.55
C GLN A 212 11.62 -7.72 12.86
N ARG A 213 11.32 -7.12 14.02
CA ARG A 213 11.77 -7.62 15.33
C ARG A 213 11.22 -8.99 15.68
N ILE A 214 9.94 -9.24 15.40
CA ILE A 214 9.32 -10.57 15.62
C ILE A 214 10.00 -11.63 14.76
N CYS A 215 10.23 -11.32 13.47
CA CYS A 215 10.89 -12.22 12.54
C CYS A 215 12.37 -12.45 12.89
N ASN A 216 13.11 -11.38 13.21
CA ASN A 216 14.51 -11.43 13.65
C ASN A 216 14.68 -12.22 14.95
N ALA A 217 13.72 -12.11 15.86
CA ALA A 217 13.72 -12.94 17.05
C ALA A 217 13.65 -14.44 16.70
N ILE A 218 13.20 -14.86 15.51
CA ILE A 218 13.31 -16.26 15.08
C ILE A 218 14.62 -16.47 14.31
N THR A 219 14.90 -15.65 13.29
CA THR A 219 16.03 -15.85 12.35
C THR A 219 17.40 -15.59 12.97
N GLU A 220 17.56 -14.50 13.73
CA GLU A 220 18.83 -14.08 14.34
C GLU A 220 19.06 -14.69 15.74
N SER A 221 18.11 -15.49 16.24
CA SER A 221 18.34 -16.24 17.48
C SER A 221 19.47 -17.24 17.26
N GLY A 222 20.52 -17.11 18.09
CA GLY A 222 21.66 -18.01 18.11
C GLY A 222 21.28 -19.48 18.35
N PRO A 223 22.25 -20.40 18.45
CA PRO A 223 21.99 -21.84 18.54
C PRO A 223 21.16 -22.28 19.76
N GLY A 224 20.90 -21.38 20.73
CA GLY A 224 20.06 -21.63 21.90
C GLY A 224 18.55 -21.53 21.66
N LEU A 225 18.06 -21.25 20.44
CA LEU A 225 16.62 -21.20 20.16
C LEU A 225 15.97 -22.58 20.35
N THR A 226 15.02 -22.67 21.28
CA THR A 226 14.26 -23.91 21.48
C THR A 226 13.02 -23.97 20.58
N ALA A 227 12.55 -25.18 20.24
CA ALA A 227 11.27 -25.38 19.54
C ALA A 227 10.08 -24.74 20.28
N ALA A 228 10.17 -24.67 21.61
CA ALA A 228 9.20 -24.02 22.47
C ALA A 228 9.14 -22.50 22.22
N GLN A 229 10.28 -21.82 22.30
CA GLN A 229 10.40 -20.39 22.04
C GLN A 229 10.02 -20.04 20.59
N ALA A 230 10.50 -20.83 19.62
CA ALA A 230 10.15 -20.64 18.22
C ALA A 230 8.63 -20.74 17.98
N SER A 231 7.96 -21.72 18.60
CA SER A 231 6.50 -21.84 18.51
C SER A 231 5.79 -20.64 19.14
N ALA A 232 6.23 -20.18 20.31
CA ALA A 232 5.62 -19.04 20.99
C ALA A 232 5.73 -17.74 20.15
N ARG A 233 6.90 -17.52 19.53
CA ARG A 233 7.15 -16.39 18.61
C ARG A 233 6.30 -16.47 17.35
N LEU A 234 6.10 -17.67 16.80
CA LEU A 234 5.19 -17.89 15.68
C LEU A 234 3.72 -17.68 16.04
N TYR A 235 3.32 -18.03 17.26
CA TYR A 235 1.96 -17.76 17.74
C TYR A 235 1.73 -16.27 17.89
N LEU A 236 2.69 -15.51 18.42
CA LEU A 236 2.64 -14.06 18.41
C LEU A 236 2.49 -13.50 16.98
N LEU A 237 3.33 -13.95 16.04
CA LEU A 237 3.23 -13.54 14.63
C LEU A 237 1.84 -13.85 14.06
N SER A 238 1.31 -15.05 14.33
CA SER A 238 0.00 -15.48 13.86
C SER A 238 -1.14 -14.67 14.47
N ASP A 239 -1.08 -14.33 15.75
CA ASP A 239 -2.10 -13.51 16.42
C ASP A 239 -2.07 -12.07 15.91
N VAL A 240 -0.87 -11.49 15.69
CA VAL A 240 -0.74 -10.16 15.07
C VAL A 240 -1.29 -10.18 13.65
N LEU A 241 -0.97 -11.21 12.87
CA LEU A 241 -1.47 -11.39 11.50
C LEU A 241 -2.99 -11.52 11.47
N PHE A 242 -3.58 -12.33 12.36
CA PHE A 242 -5.03 -12.48 12.45
C PHE A 242 -5.70 -11.14 12.73
N ASN A 243 -5.12 -10.33 13.63
CA ASN A 243 -5.67 -9.02 14.04
C ASN A 243 -5.21 -7.84 13.17
N ALA A 244 -4.48 -8.08 12.08
CA ALA A 244 -3.97 -7.04 11.18
C ALA A 244 -5.08 -6.23 10.49
N HIS A 245 -6.31 -6.75 10.47
CA HIS A 245 -7.49 -6.07 9.91
C HIS A 245 -8.12 -5.04 10.88
N CYS A 246 -7.57 -4.84 12.07
CA CYS A 246 -8.09 -3.83 12.99
C CYS A 246 -7.94 -2.39 12.44
N THR A 247 -8.70 -1.45 13.00
CA THR A 247 -8.75 -0.06 12.51
C THR A 247 -7.54 0.80 12.91
N LYS A 248 -6.49 0.20 13.49
CA LYS A 248 -5.30 0.94 13.92
C LYS A 248 -4.43 1.31 12.70
N PRO A 249 -3.92 2.55 12.62
CA PRO A 249 -3.04 2.95 11.53
C PRO A 249 -1.82 2.04 11.41
N GLY A 250 -1.55 1.51 10.21
CA GLY A 250 -0.45 0.60 9.93
C GLY A 250 -0.70 -0.87 10.27
N ALA A 251 -1.81 -1.25 10.92
CA ALA A 251 -2.08 -2.64 11.25
C ALA A 251 -2.20 -3.54 10.01
N SER A 252 -2.83 -3.05 8.94
CA SER A 252 -2.98 -3.78 7.69
C SER A 252 -1.65 -4.11 7.01
N VAL A 253 -0.59 -3.37 7.35
CA VAL A 253 0.74 -3.51 6.76
C VAL A 253 1.48 -4.73 7.31
N TYR A 254 1.11 -5.23 8.51
CA TYR A 254 1.69 -6.45 9.08
C TYR A 254 1.65 -7.64 8.12
N ARG A 255 0.55 -7.81 7.37
CA ARG A 255 0.43 -8.89 6.38
C ARG A 255 1.56 -8.86 5.35
N ARG A 256 1.82 -7.69 4.77
CA ARG A 256 2.88 -7.51 3.77
C ARG A 256 4.27 -7.75 4.38
N GLN A 257 4.50 -7.20 5.57
CA GLN A 257 5.79 -7.33 6.26
C GLN A 257 6.10 -8.78 6.61
N PHE A 258 5.13 -9.51 7.16
CA PHE A 258 5.31 -10.94 7.42
C PHE A 258 5.51 -11.73 6.14
N GLN A 259 4.75 -11.46 5.07
CA GLN A 259 4.94 -12.16 3.80
C GLN A 259 6.36 -12.02 3.24
N GLU A 260 7.01 -10.87 3.44
CA GLU A 260 8.39 -10.61 3.01
C GLU A 260 9.42 -11.41 3.81
N HIS A 261 9.23 -11.54 5.13
CA HIS A 261 10.19 -12.19 6.03
C HIS A 261 9.93 -13.68 6.30
N LEU A 262 8.73 -14.18 6.02
CA LEU A 262 8.36 -15.58 6.30
C LEU A 262 9.22 -16.64 5.60
N PRO A 263 9.75 -16.44 4.38
CA PRO A 263 10.68 -17.39 3.77
C PRO A 263 11.92 -17.65 4.65
N ASP A 264 12.58 -16.58 5.12
CA ASP A 264 13.77 -16.69 5.98
C ASP A 264 13.43 -17.30 7.34
N VAL A 265 12.27 -16.95 7.90
CA VAL A 265 11.75 -17.56 9.13
C VAL A 265 11.59 -19.07 8.96
N PHE A 266 10.96 -19.52 7.86
CA PHE A 266 10.73 -20.95 7.62
C PHE A 266 12.02 -21.72 7.29
N GLU A 267 12.99 -21.07 6.66
CA GLU A 267 14.34 -21.60 6.52
C GLU A 267 15.01 -21.83 7.89
N ARG A 268 14.95 -20.84 8.79
CA ARG A 268 15.48 -21.01 10.17
C ARG A 268 14.75 -22.10 10.95
N LEU A 269 13.43 -22.22 10.78
CA LEU A 269 12.63 -23.27 11.44
C LEU A 269 12.99 -24.67 10.91
N ARG A 270 13.34 -24.78 9.63
CA ARG A 270 13.87 -26.04 9.06
C ARG A 270 15.18 -26.41 9.73
N GLU A 271 16.14 -25.49 9.84
CA GLU A 271 17.42 -25.74 10.53
C GLU A 271 17.20 -26.19 11.99
N LEU A 272 16.24 -25.55 12.67
CA LEU A 272 15.85 -25.96 14.02
C LEU A 272 15.30 -27.39 14.03
N CYS A 273 14.49 -27.79 13.04
CA CYS A 273 14.02 -29.18 12.92
C CYS A 273 15.18 -30.18 12.75
N GLU A 274 16.23 -29.82 12.00
CA GLU A 274 17.40 -30.69 11.78
C GLU A 274 18.23 -30.90 13.04
N GLY A 275 18.24 -29.93 13.95
CA GLY A 275 18.91 -30.03 15.25
C GLY A 275 18.12 -30.79 16.32
N LEU A 276 16.84 -31.12 16.08
CA LEU A 276 15.98 -31.78 17.06
C LEU A 276 16.00 -33.31 16.92
N PRO A 277 15.74 -34.06 18.01
CA PRO A 277 15.47 -35.50 17.92
C PRO A 277 14.29 -35.79 16.98
N ILE A 278 14.33 -36.91 16.25
CA ILE A 278 13.36 -37.28 15.20
C ILE A 278 11.89 -37.08 15.65
N ILE A 279 11.54 -37.55 16.85
CA ILE A 279 10.18 -37.45 17.39
C ILE A 279 9.79 -35.99 17.64
N ALA A 280 10.69 -35.21 18.24
CA ALA A 280 10.46 -33.80 18.55
C ALA A 280 10.38 -32.96 17.25
N ALA A 281 11.23 -33.25 16.28
CA ALA A 281 11.21 -32.63 14.95
C ALA A 281 9.88 -32.90 14.24
N SER A 282 9.41 -34.16 14.22
CA SER A 282 8.12 -34.52 13.63
C SER A 282 6.95 -33.80 14.31
N ALA A 283 6.92 -33.75 15.64
CA ALA A 283 5.87 -33.05 16.38
C ALA A 283 5.88 -31.54 16.12
N PHE A 284 7.07 -30.94 16.01
CA PHE A 284 7.22 -29.53 15.69
C PHE A 284 6.79 -29.22 14.26
N GLN A 285 7.19 -30.04 13.27
CA GLN A 285 6.74 -29.87 11.88
C GLN A 285 5.22 -29.97 11.73
N GLU A 286 4.56 -30.92 12.40
CA GLU A 286 3.09 -31.00 12.36
C GLU A 286 2.43 -29.73 12.92
N ARG A 287 3.01 -29.11 13.95
CA ARG A 287 2.54 -27.82 14.46
C ARG A 287 2.70 -26.70 13.44
N LEU A 288 3.83 -26.63 12.74
CA LEU A 288 4.05 -25.64 11.68
C LEU A 288 3.08 -25.84 10.51
N LYS A 289 2.85 -27.08 10.08
CA LYS A 289 1.87 -27.41 9.04
C LYS A 289 0.45 -27.04 9.47
N HIS A 290 0.09 -27.29 10.73
CA HIS A 290 -1.21 -26.89 11.25
C HIS A 290 -1.40 -25.37 11.20
N LEU A 291 -0.38 -24.60 11.56
CA LEU A 291 -0.41 -23.14 11.51
C LEU A 291 -0.51 -22.62 10.06
N LEU A 292 0.18 -23.24 9.10
CA LEU A 292 0.02 -22.92 7.67
C LEU A 292 -1.39 -23.22 7.12
N ARG A 293 -2.03 -24.30 7.60
CA ARG A 293 -3.44 -24.61 7.27
C ARG A 293 -4.36 -23.52 7.78
N ILE A 294 -4.19 -23.10 9.04
CA ILE A 294 -4.94 -21.99 9.64
C ILE A 294 -4.77 -20.71 8.81
N TRP A 295 -3.56 -20.34 8.42
CA TRP A 295 -3.32 -19.15 7.58
C TRP A 295 -3.95 -19.25 6.19
N THR A 296 -4.08 -20.47 5.67
CA THR A 296 -4.77 -20.73 4.40
C THR A 296 -6.29 -20.59 4.56
N GLU A 297 -6.86 -21.12 5.64
CA GLU A 297 -8.29 -20.99 5.99
C GLU A 297 -8.68 -19.53 6.21
N TRP A 298 -7.84 -18.76 6.91
CA TRP A 298 -8.03 -17.32 7.12
C TRP A 298 -7.77 -16.48 5.87
N SER A 299 -7.35 -17.08 4.76
CA SER A 299 -6.92 -16.38 3.55
C SER A 299 -5.88 -15.28 3.84
N SER A 300 -5.04 -15.50 4.86
CA SER A 300 -4.00 -14.56 5.28
C SER A 300 -2.89 -14.44 4.25
N PHE A 301 -2.67 -15.47 3.42
CA PHE A 301 -1.75 -15.44 2.29
C PHE A 301 -2.32 -16.22 1.09
N PRO A 302 -1.82 -15.99 -0.14
CA PRO A 302 -2.17 -16.81 -1.29
C PRO A 302 -1.85 -18.30 -1.02
N PRO A 303 -2.69 -19.26 -1.46
CA PRO A 303 -2.45 -20.68 -1.22
C PRO A 303 -1.11 -21.20 -1.77
N GLN A 304 -0.61 -20.59 -2.84
CA GLN A 304 0.70 -20.95 -3.40
C GLN A 304 1.85 -20.56 -2.47
N PHE A 305 1.71 -19.44 -1.76
CA PHE A 305 2.71 -18.97 -0.81
C PHE A 305 2.79 -19.90 0.41
N THR A 306 1.65 -20.26 1.02
CA THR A 306 1.64 -21.18 2.17
C THR A 306 2.15 -22.58 1.80
N ARG A 307 1.84 -23.07 0.59
CA ARG A 307 2.44 -24.30 0.05
C ARG A 307 3.95 -24.20 -0.16
N GLY A 308 4.45 -23.04 -0.60
CA GLY A 308 5.88 -22.77 -0.72
C GLY A 308 6.59 -22.84 0.64
N LEU A 309 6.00 -22.23 1.67
CA LEU A 309 6.51 -22.32 3.04
C LEU A 309 6.49 -23.76 3.58
N GLU A 310 5.44 -24.54 3.29
CA GLU A 310 5.39 -25.95 3.67
C GLU A 310 6.50 -26.77 2.97
N ALA A 311 6.75 -26.49 1.69
CA ALA A 311 7.82 -27.13 0.94
C ALA A 311 9.20 -26.77 1.52
N ALA A 312 9.39 -25.52 1.97
CA ALA A 312 10.64 -25.06 2.59
C ALA A 312 11.01 -25.80 3.90
N LEU A 313 10.03 -26.41 4.58
CA LEU A 313 10.27 -27.26 5.76
C LEU A 313 10.77 -28.66 5.42
N ARG A 314 10.57 -29.10 4.17
CA ARG A 314 11.06 -30.41 3.73
C ARG A 314 12.56 -30.29 3.48
N ARG A 315 13.31 -31.28 3.96
CA ARG A 315 14.73 -31.40 3.59
C ARG A 315 14.78 -31.50 2.06
N PRO A 316 15.62 -30.72 1.36
CA PRO A 316 15.88 -31.05 -0.04
C PRO A 316 16.35 -32.49 -0.04
N ALA A 317 15.65 -33.35 -0.78
CA ALA A 317 16.22 -34.64 -1.10
C ALA A 317 17.60 -34.32 -1.65
N VAL A 318 18.65 -34.74 -0.97
CA VAL A 318 19.98 -34.73 -1.55
C VAL A 318 19.79 -35.54 -2.82
N VAL A 319 19.71 -34.85 -3.96
CA VAL A 319 19.78 -35.51 -5.25
C VAL A 319 21.17 -36.08 -5.21
N ALA A 320 21.26 -37.36 -4.84
CA ALA A 320 22.50 -38.09 -4.91
C ALA A 320 23.00 -37.83 -6.32
N ALA A 321 24.13 -37.12 -6.43
CA ALA A 321 24.74 -36.88 -7.72
C ALA A 321 24.77 -38.24 -8.42
N PRO A 322 24.22 -38.35 -9.65
CA PRO A 322 24.26 -39.62 -10.36
C PRO A 322 25.73 -40.09 -10.32
N PRO A 323 25.99 -41.37 -10.00
CA PRO A 323 27.35 -41.88 -10.02
C PRO A 323 27.94 -41.49 -11.37
N SER A 324 29.16 -40.97 -11.37
CA SER A 324 29.91 -40.53 -12.54
C SER A 324 30.21 -41.71 -13.47
N GLY A 325 29.15 -42.28 -14.04
CA GLY A 325 29.09 -43.42 -14.92
C GLY A 325 28.58 -42.94 -16.27
N ARG A 326 29.33 -43.30 -17.29
CA ARG A 326 29.17 -42.92 -18.70
C ARG A 326 27.72 -43.18 -19.16
N TRP A 327 27.16 -42.27 -19.93
CA TRP A 327 25.78 -42.26 -20.46
C TRP A 327 25.41 -43.46 -21.36
N GLU A 328 26.27 -44.48 -21.52
CA GLU A 328 26.12 -45.54 -22.52
C GLU A 328 25.41 -46.81 -22.00
N ASP A 329 25.15 -46.97 -20.70
CA ASP A 329 24.61 -48.23 -20.15
C ASP A 329 23.08 -48.29 -19.99
N TRP A 330 22.31 -47.29 -20.46
CA TRP A 330 20.85 -47.24 -20.25
C TRP A 330 20.00 -47.84 -21.40
N GLU A 331 20.60 -48.31 -22.49
CA GLU A 331 19.84 -48.84 -23.65
C GLU A 331 19.68 -50.37 -23.68
N GLU A 332 20.23 -51.14 -22.75
CA GLU A 332 20.12 -52.62 -22.74
C GLU A 332 19.12 -53.21 -21.74
N ALA A 333 18.24 -52.40 -21.13
CA ALA A 333 17.26 -52.87 -20.14
C ALA A 333 15.79 -52.53 -20.46
N LEU A 334 15.42 -52.61 -21.74
CA LEU A 334 14.04 -52.81 -22.22
C LEU A 334 14.00 -54.04 -23.11
#